data_AF-A0A4R0IEK3-F1
#
_entry.id   AF-A0A4R0IEK3-F1
#
_cell.length_a   1.000
_cell.length_b   1.000
_cell.length_c   1.000
_cell.angle_alpha   90.00
_cell.angle_beta   90.00
_cell.angle_gamma   90.00
#
_symmetry.space_group_name_H-M   'P 1'
#
loop_
_entity.id
_entity.type
_entity.pdbx_description
1 polymer ?
#
loop_
_entity_poly.entity_id
_entity_poly.type
_entity_poly.pdbx_seq_one_letter_code
_entity_poly.pdbx_strand_id
1 'polypeptide(L)'
;MPENDTADDAKRAAHRALVERILTGDGRASAEQRKRAFDDEGLVPPVSTLIGKITRTPVRVDETDLAVAGCTEDEVFELVICAAVGHSTRLYEAGLAALADAISEEAPGHAS
;
A
#
# COMPACT_ATOMS: atom_id res chain seq x y z
N MET A 1 2.56 9.68 29.48
CA MET A 1 2.50 9.38 28.04
C MET A 1 1.79 8.06 27.66
N PRO A 2 0.73 7.56 28.35
CA PRO A 2 0.13 6.26 27.98
C PRO A 2 -0.93 6.33 26.85
N GLU A 3 -1.53 7.49 26.58
CA GLU A 3 -2.61 7.60 25.59
C GLU A 3 -2.13 7.42 24.14
N ASN A 4 -0.86 7.74 23.85
CA ASN A 4 -0.33 7.69 22.49
C ASN A 4 -0.04 6.24 22.03
N ASP A 5 0.45 5.39 22.94
CA ASP A 5 0.78 4.00 22.64
C ASP A 5 -0.47 3.17 22.28
N THR A 6 -1.58 3.39 23.01
CA THR A 6 -2.84 2.67 22.74
C THR A 6 -3.47 3.11 21.41
N ALA A 7 -3.36 4.40 21.07
CA ALA A 7 -3.87 4.92 19.80
C ALA A 7 -3.05 4.39 18.61
N ASP A 8 -1.73 4.26 18.76
CA ASP A 8 -0.87 3.73 17.71
C ASP A 8 -1.05 2.23 17.50
N ASP A 9 -1.27 1.46 18.57
CA ASP A 9 -1.64 0.05 18.48
C ASP A 9 -2.98 -0.15 17.75
N ALA A 10 -3.98 0.70 18.04
CA ALA A 10 -5.26 0.66 17.35
C ALA A 10 -5.12 0.95 15.85
N LYS A 11 -4.30 1.93 15.45
CA LYS A 11 -4.02 2.22 14.04
C LYS A 11 -3.36 1.04 13.33
N ARG A 12 -2.39 0.39 13.98
CA ARG A 12 -1.72 -0.82 13.44
C ARG A 12 -2.69 -1.98 13.28
N ALA A 13 -3.60 -2.18 14.25
CA ALA A 13 -4.63 -3.20 14.16
C ALA A 13 -5.61 -2.93 13.00
N ALA A 14 -6.05 -1.68 12.84
CA ALA A 14 -6.93 -1.26 11.75
C ALA A 14 -6.26 -1.43 10.38
N HIS A 15 -4.98 -1.05 10.24
CA HIS A 15 -4.21 -1.27 9.01
C HIS A 15 -4.12 -2.76 8.66
N ARG A 16 -3.80 -3.63 9.62
CA ARG A 16 -3.75 -5.08 9.38
C ARG A 16 -5.10 -5.63 8.93
N ALA A 17 -6.19 -5.20 9.57
CA ALA A 17 -7.54 -5.61 9.19
C ALA A 17 -7.91 -5.12 7.78
N LEU A 18 -7.49 -3.91 7.40
CA LEU A 18 -7.66 -3.40 6.04
C LEU A 18 -6.90 -4.25 5.03
N VAL A 19 -5.61 -4.50 5.26
CA VAL A 19 -4.75 -5.31 4.37
C VAL A 19 -5.34 -6.70 4.17
N GLU A 20 -5.75 -7.36 5.25
CA GLU A 20 -6.43 -8.65 5.18
C GLU A 20 -7.69 -8.56 4.31
N ARG A 21 -8.57 -7.59 4.57
CA ARG A 21 -9.84 -7.45 3.84
C ARG A 21 -9.64 -7.23 2.34
N ILE A 22 -8.66 -6.43 1.94
CA ILE A 22 -8.42 -6.13 0.52
C ILE A 22 -7.72 -7.30 -0.20
N LEU A 23 -6.96 -8.14 0.49
CA LEU A 23 -6.25 -9.26 -0.13
C LEU A 23 -7.07 -10.55 -0.18
N THR A 24 -7.82 -10.86 0.88
CA THR A 24 -8.45 -12.17 1.06
C THR A 24 -9.97 -12.13 1.04
N GLY A 25 -10.58 -10.98 1.34
CA GLY A 25 -12.03 -10.85 1.37
C GLY A 25 -12.67 -10.94 -0.01
N ASP A 26 -14.01 -11.00 -0.04
CA ASP A 26 -14.79 -11.09 -1.28
C ASP A 26 -14.48 -9.92 -2.22
N GLY A 27 -14.35 -10.25 -3.52
CA GLY A 27 -14.05 -9.33 -4.61
C GLY A 27 -14.21 -10.01 -5.98
N ARG A 28 -14.25 -9.21 -7.03
CA ARG A 28 -14.30 -9.68 -8.42
C ARG A 28 -12.92 -10.07 -8.94
N ALA A 29 -11.89 -9.32 -8.56
CA ALA A 29 -10.52 -9.64 -8.91
C ALA A 29 -10.05 -10.84 -8.08
N SER A 30 -9.31 -11.75 -8.74
CA SER A 30 -8.74 -12.89 -8.02
C SER A 30 -7.81 -12.42 -6.90
N ALA A 31 -7.76 -13.17 -5.79
CA ALA A 31 -6.86 -12.88 -4.68
C ALA A 31 -5.39 -12.77 -5.12
N GLU A 32 -5.00 -13.58 -6.11
CA GLU A 32 -3.67 -13.54 -6.71
C GLU A 32 -3.40 -12.22 -7.46
N GLN A 33 -4.35 -11.71 -8.25
CA GLN A 33 -4.19 -10.40 -8.89
C GLN A 33 -4.14 -9.27 -7.87
N ARG A 34 -4.97 -9.34 -6.81
CA ARG A 34 -4.97 -8.36 -5.71
C ARG A 34 -3.64 -8.36 -4.98
N LYS A 35 -3.07 -9.52 -4.68
CA LYS A 35 -1.73 -9.66 -4.11
C LYS A 35 -0.66 -9.07 -5.02
N ARG A 36 -0.67 -9.38 -6.31
CA ARG A 36 0.29 -8.83 -7.29
C ARG A 36 0.21 -7.30 -7.39
N ALA A 37 -1.01 -6.74 -7.37
CA ALA A 37 -1.21 -5.29 -7.35
C ALA A 37 -0.70 -4.66 -6.05
N PHE A 38 -0.99 -5.29 -4.90
CA PHE A 38 -0.47 -4.86 -3.61
C PHE A 38 1.06 -4.87 -3.57
N ASP A 39 1.68 -5.95 -4.02
CA ASP A 39 3.14 -6.12 -4.07
C ASP A 39 3.79 -5.23 -5.16
N ASP A 40 3.01 -4.72 -6.12
CA ASP A 40 3.47 -4.06 -7.36
C ASP A 40 4.44 -4.95 -8.16
N GLU A 41 4.13 -6.25 -8.23
CA GLU A 41 4.99 -7.29 -8.83
C GLU A 41 4.18 -8.30 -9.65
N GLY A 42 4.73 -8.76 -10.77
CA GLY A 42 4.14 -9.86 -11.56
C GLY A 42 2.87 -9.50 -12.35
N LEU A 43 2.53 -8.22 -12.45
CA LEU A 43 1.46 -7.70 -13.32
C LEU A 43 1.98 -7.45 -14.75
N VAL A 44 1.09 -7.62 -15.73
CA VAL A 44 1.37 -7.35 -17.14
C VAL A 44 0.51 -6.18 -17.65
N PRO A 45 0.90 -5.49 -18.74
CA PRO A 45 0.05 -4.48 -19.36
C PRO A 45 -1.28 -5.09 -19.85
N PRO A 46 -2.39 -4.32 -19.82
CA PRO A 46 -2.48 -2.91 -19.43
C PRO A 46 -2.51 -2.63 -17.92
N VAL A 47 -2.74 -3.65 -17.08
CA VAL A 47 -2.88 -3.49 -15.62
C VAL A 47 -1.62 -2.90 -14.98
N SER A 48 -0.42 -3.40 -15.32
CA SER A 48 0.82 -2.87 -14.75
C SER A 48 1.11 -1.41 -15.12
N THR A 49 0.60 -0.95 -16.27
CA THR A 49 0.71 0.45 -16.69
C THR A 49 -0.15 1.35 -15.82
N LEU A 50 -1.41 0.97 -15.59
CA LEU A 50 -2.31 1.68 -14.66
C LEU A 50 -1.72 1.70 -13.25
N ILE A 51 -1.34 0.53 -12.71
CA ILE A 51 -0.78 0.43 -11.35
C ILE A 51 0.49 1.29 -11.22
N GLY A 52 1.36 1.28 -12.23
CA GLY A 52 2.52 2.14 -12.25
C GLY A 52 2.20 3.64 -12.22
N LYS A 53 1.09 4.08 -12.84
CA LYS A 53 0.60 5.46 -12.70
C LYS A 53 0.06 5.73 -11.31
N ILE A 54 -0.70 4.81 -10.73
CA ILE A 54 -1.23 4.93 -9.36
C ILE A 54 -0.11 5.11 -8.33
N THR A 55 0.97 4.34 -8.45
CA THR A 55 2.06 4.36 -7.45
C THR A 55 3.07 5.50 -7.65
N ARG A 56 3.18 6.07 -8.87
CA ARG A 56 4.21 7.09 -9.17
C ARG A 56 3.66 8.46 -9.57
N THR A 57 2.52 8.50 -10.26
CA THR A 57 1.93 9.72 -10.79
C THR A 57 0.40 9.69 -10.69
N PRO A 58 -0.19 9.53 -9.49
CA PRO A 58 -1.63 9.31 -9.34
C PRO A 58 -2.47 10.49 -9.86
N VAL A 59 -1.95 11.72 -9.77
CA VAL A 59 -2.61 12.93 -10.30
C VAL A 59 -2.74 12.97 -11.83
N ARG A 60 -2.13 12.01 -12.54
CA ARG A 60 -2.18 11.87 -14.00
C ARG A 60 -3.05 10.71 -14.47
N VAL A 61 -3.78 10.07 -13.56
CA VAL A 61 -4.73 9.00 -13.91
C VAL A 61 -6.00 9.65 -14.43
N ASP A 62 -6.44 9.24 -15.61
CA ASP A 62 -7.69 9.68 -16.23
C ASP A 62 -8.60 8.49 -16.57
N GLU A 63 -9.79 8.77 -17.11
CA GLU A 63 -10.79 7.74 -17.45
C GLU A 63 -10.25 6.68 -18.44
N THR A 64 -9.32 7.07 -19.33
CA THR A 64 -8.71 6.15 -20.30
C THR A 64 -7.81 5.14 -19.61
N ASP A 65 -7.12 5.55 -18.54
CA ASP A 65 -6.28 4.66 -17.74
C ASP A 65 -7.11 3.61 -16.99
N LEU A 66 -8.35 3.95 -16.62
CA LEU A 66 -9.27 3.05 -15.93
C LEU A 66 -9.99 2.09 -16.88
N ALA A 67 -9.99 2.36 -18.18
CA ALA A 67 -10.55 1.48 -19.21
C ALA A 67 -9.61 0.30 -19.57
N VAL A 68 -9.32 -0.54 -18.57
CA VAL A 68 -8.40 -1.68 -18.70
C VAL A 68 -9.07 -2.83 -19.46
N ALA A 69 -8.60 -3.10 -20.67
CA ALA A 69 -9.11 -4.21 -21.49
C ALA A 69 -8.98 -5.57 -20.78
N GLY A 70 -10.07 -6.33 -20.73
CA GLY A 70 -10.11 -7.64 -20.07
C GLY A 70 -10.41 -7.59 -18.57
N CYS A 71 -10.66 -6.39 -18.02
CA CYS A 71 -11.14 -6.21 -16.65
C CYS A 71 -12.50 -5.50 -16.66
N THR A 72 -13.31 -5.82 -15.66
CA THR A 72 -14.50 -5.07 -15.27
C THR A 72 -14.11 -3.84 -14.44
N GLU A 73 -15.01 -2.86 -14.34
CA GLU A 73 -14.81 -1.67 -13.50
C GLU A 73 -14.54 -2.04 -12.03
N ASP A 74 -15.29 -3.00 -11.48
CA ASP A 74 -15.08 -3.52 -10.12
C ASP A 74 -13.67 -4.10 -9.94
N GLU A 75 -13.19 -4.90 -10.90
CA GLU A 75 -11.83 -5.45 -10.86
C GLU A 75 -10.78 -4.34 -10.92
N VAL A 76 -10.96 -3.33 -11.78
CA VAL A 76 -10.04 -2.19 -11.86
C VAL A 76 -10.01 -1.43 -10.54
N PHE A 77 -11.19 -1.15 -9.95
CA PHE A 77 -11.29 -0.49 -8.65
C PHE A 77 -10.55 -1.29 -7.56
N GLU A 78 -10.80 -2.59 -7.46
CA GLU A 78 -10.15 -3.45 -6.47
C GLU A 78 -8.62 -3.47 -6.61
N LEU A 79 -8.10 -3.57 -7.84
CA LEU A 79 -6.66 -3.58 -8.11
C LEU A 79 -6.01 -2.23 -7.82
N VAL A 80 -6.68 -1.11 -8.15
CA VAL A 80 -6.21 0.24 -7.80
C VAL A 80 -6.12 0.42 -6.28
N ILE A 81 -7.13 -0.01 -5.53
CA ILE A 81 -7.11 0.05 -4.07
C ILE A 81 -5.97 -0.82 -3.51
N CYS A 82 -5.80 -2.05 -4.01
CA CYS A 82 -4.71 -2.92 -3.57
C CYS A 82 -3.34 -2.29 -3.80
N ALA A 83 -3.11 -1.72 -4.99
CA ALA A 83 -1.86 -1.05 -5.31
C ALA A 83 -1.60 0.20 -4.45
N ALA A 84 -2.60 1.06 -4.26
CA ALA A 84 -2.45 2.26 -3.46
C ALA A 84 -2.15 1.92 -1.98
N VAL A 85 -2.87 0.95 -1.41
CA VAL A 85 -2.65 0.49 -0.03
C VAL A 85 -1.29 -0.20 0.09
N GLY A 86 -0.90 -1.07 -0.84
CA GLY A 86 0.41 -1.72 -0.84
C GLY A 86 1.57 -0.71 -0.93
N HIS A 87 1.47 0.26 -1.83
CA HIS A 87 2.45 1.34 -1.96
C HIS A 87 2.57 2.17 -0.67
N SER A 88 1.43 2.62 -0.12
CA SER A 88 1.43 3.39 1.13
C SER A 88 1.96 2.59 2.33
N THR A 89 1.72 1.27 2.37
CA THR A 89 2.24 0.36 3.41
C THR A 89 3.76 0.32 3.36
N ARG A 90 4.35 0.13 2.17
CA ARG A 90 5.81 0.15 2.01
C ARG A 90 6.42 1.50 2.40
N LEU A 91 5.80 2.61 2.04
CA LEU A 91 6.26 3.95 2.44
C LEU A 91 6.20 4.15 3.96
N TYR A 92 5.11 3.70 4.58
CA TYR A 92 4.94 3.78 6.03
C TYR A 92 6.00 2.96 6.78
N GLU A 93 6.21 1.71 6.38
CA GLU A 93 7.22 0.82 6.98
C GLU A 93 8.64 1.37 6.80
N ALA A 94 8.98 1.84 5.59
CA ALA A 94 10.28 2.45 5.33
C ALA A 94 10.50 3.72 6.15
N GLY A 95 9.48 4.56 6.32
CA GLY A 95 9.53 5.75 7.16
C GLY A 95 9.75 5.43 8.64
N LEU A 96 9.07 4.40 9.16
CA LEU A 96 9.29 3.94 10.53
C LEU A 96 10.68 3.37 10.75
N ALA A 97 11.21 2.60 9.79
CA ALA A 97 12.56 2.07 9.85
C ALA A 97 13.60 3.21 9.89
N ALA A 98 13.48 4.18 8.97
CA ALA A 98 14.36 5.34 8.94
C ALA A 98 14.31 6.17 10.24
N LEU A 99 13.12 6.32 10.85
CA LEU A 99 12.97 6.99 12.13
C LEU A 99 13.66 6.23 13.28
N ALA A 100 13.52 4.89 13.31
CA ALA A 100 14.15 4.05 14.33
C ALA A 100 15.68 4.10 14.24
N ASP A 101 16.22 4.08 13.02
CA ASP A 101 17.66 4.22 12.77
C ASP A 101 18.17 5.56 13.28
N ALA A 102 17.51 6.68 12.94
CA ALA A 102 17.89 8.01 13.39
C ALA A 102 17.87 8.16 14.93
N ILE A 103 16.84 7.63 15.60
CA ILE A 103 16.75 7.66 17.08
C ILE A 103 17.87 6.83 17.72
N SER A 104 18.26 5.73 17.08
CA SER A 104 19.34 4.86 17.56
C SER A 104 20.73 5.51 17.39
N GLU A 105 20.91 6.33 16.35
CA GLU A 105 22.13 7.10 16.10
C GLU A 105 22.29 8.32 17.04
N GLU A 106 21.19 8.92 17.49
CA GLU A 106 21.18 10.08 18.42
C GLU A 106 21.37 9.71 19.91
N ALA A 107 21.37 8.43 20.28
CA ALA A 107 21.63 8.00 21.66
C ALA A 107 23.10 8.30 22.07
N PRO A 108 23.38 9.12 23.11
CA PRO A 108 24.63 9.86 23.17
C PRO A 108 25.85 9.02 23.57
N GLY A 109 26.82 8.99 22.65
CA GLY A 109 28.26 8.99 22.93
C GLY A 109 28.80 10.39 23.28
N HIS A 110 28.00 11.26 23.91
CA HIS A 110 28.46 12.52 24.48
C HIS A 110 28.76 12.36 25.97
N ALA A 111 29.80 11.58 26.26
CA ALA A 111 30.56 11.67 27.51
C ALA A 111 31.96 11.09 27.29
N SER A 112 32.88 11.91 26.77
CA SER A 112 34.24 12.15 27.28
C SER A 112 35.06 12.92 26.25
#